data_AF-A0A962JHH0-F1
#
_entry.id   AF-A0A962JHH0-F1
#
_cell.length_a   1.000
_cell.length_b   1.000
_cell.length_c   1.000
_cell.angle_alpha   90.00
_cell.angle_beta   90.00
_cell.angle_gamma   90.00
#
_symmetry.space_group_name_H-M   'P 1'
#
loop_
_entity.id
_entity.type
_entity.pdbx_description
1 polymer ?
#
loop_
_entity_poly.entity_id
_entity_poly.type
_entity_poly.pdbx_seq_one_letter_code
_entity_poly.pdbx_strand_id
1 'polypeptide(L)'
;MIIAVNSLRLLWQKSLLVIVCSGLMAYATIFVNDWHIPMLPALHSFVLIGIVLMSIAFFIERRERLSFLNEILVEVKSHELSRINRHLITIAREDALSGLANRRAFDDTLVIEWDRAKREEQPISLLFMDVDHFKLYNDTYGHS
;
A
#
# COMPACT_ATOMS: atom_id res chain seq x y z
N MET A 1 -17.36 -0.72 -4.69
CA MET A 1 -16.25 0.24 -4.46
C MET A 1 -16.73 1.69 -4.42
N ILE A 2 -17.37 2.23 -5.48
CA ILE A 2 -17.92 3.61 -5.51
C ILE A 2 -19.07 3.82 -4.50
N ILE A 3 -19.88 2.77 -4.27
CA ILE A 3 -21.05 2.82 -3.36
C ILE A 3 -20.63 3.03 -1.89
N ALA A 4 -19.49 2.46 -1.46
CA ALA A 4 -19.00 2.59 -0.08
C ALA A 4 -18.43 4.00 0.21
N VAL A 5 -17.74 4.61 -0.76
CA VAL A 5 -17.22 5.98 -0.61
C VAL A 5 -18.35 7.02 -0.57
N ASN A 6 -19.42 6.77 -1.33
CA ASN A 6 -20.61 7.63 -1.31
C ASN A 6 -21.44 7.46 -0.02
N SER A 7 -21.55 6.25 0.54
CA SER A 7 -22.22 6.06 1.84
C SER A 7 -21.44 6.72 2.99
N LEU A 8 -20.11 6.74 2.94
CA LEU A 8 -19.27 7.45 3.90
C LEU A 8 -19.46 8.97 3.86
N ARG A 9 -19.65 9.55 2.67
CA ARG A 9 -19.80 11.02 2.48
C ARG A 9 -21.07 11.60 3.10
N LEU A 10 -22.07 10.77 3.36
CA LEU A 10 -23.33 11.17 3.98
C LEU A 10 -23.41 10.83 5.47
N LEU A 11 -22.42 10.14 6.06
CA LEU A 11 -22.48 9.72 7.46
C LEU A 11 -22.60 10.92 8.39
N TRP A 12 -21.70 11.89 8.27
CA TRP A 12 -21.73 13.09 9.11
C TRP A 12 -23.00 13.94 8.90
N GLN A 13 -23.48 14.05 7.65
CA GLN A 13 -24.73 14.76 7.33
C GLN A 13 -25.95 14.07 7.96
N LYS A 14 -26.00 12.74 7.94
CA LYS A 14 -27.05 11.95 8.61
C LYS A 14 -26.96 12.07 10.13
N SER A 15 -25.75 12.04 10.71
CA SER A 15 -25.54 12.24 12.14
C SER A 15 -26.04 13.61 12.61
N LEU A 16 -25.77 14.67 11.84
CA LEU A 16 -26.29 16.02 12.11
C LEU A 16 -27.82 16.04 12.11
N LEU A 17 -28.44 15.44 11.10
CA LEU A 17 -29.91 15.37 11.01
C LEU A 17 -30.53 14.63 12.20
N VAL A 18 -29.94 13.50 12.61
CA VAL A 18 -30.38 12.74 13.79
C VAL A 18 -30.27 13.57 15.07
N ILE A 19 -29.17 14.32 15.26
CA ILE A 19 -29.00 15.21 16.41
C ILE A 19 -30.11 16.27 16.41
N VAL A 20 -30.33 16.97 15.30
CA VAL A 20 -31.38 18.01 15.21
C VAL A 20 -32.77 17.44 15.50
N CYS A 21 -33.13 16.29 14.91
CA CYS A 21 -34.41 15.64 15.18
C CYS A 21 -34.57 15.22 16.64
N SER A 22 -33.50 14.71 17.27
CA SER A 22 -33.52 14.33 18.69
C SER A 22 -33.73 15.53 19.62
N GLY A 23 -33.16 16.69 19.29
CA GLY A 23 -33.34 17.93 20.03
C GLY A 23 -34.77 18.48 19.92
N LEU A 24 -35.34 18.45 18.71
CA LEU A 24 -36.74 18.84 18.48
C LEU A 24 -37.71 17.92 19.23
N MET A 25 -37.46 16.60 19.21
CA MET A 25 -38.26 15.63 19.94
C MET A 25 -38.19 15.88 21.46
N ALA A 26 -36.99 16.11 22.00
CA ALA A 26 -36.80 16.41 23.42
C ALA A 26 -37.49 17.71 23.85
N TYR A 27 -37.48 18.73 23.00
CA TYR A 27 -38.21 19.97 23.27
C TYR A 27 -39.72 19.75 23.30
N ALA A 28 -40.25 18.99 22.33
CA ALA A 28 -41.68 18.69 22.24
C ALA A 28 -42.18 17.89 23.46
N THR A 29 -41.40 16.92 23.96
CA THR A 29 -41.80 16.14 25.14
C THR A 29 -41.81 16.96 26.43
N ILE A 30 -40.85 17.87 26.59
CA ILE A 30 -40.80 18.80 27.74
C ILE A 30 -42.03 19.71 27.72
N PHE A 31 -42.41 20.21 26.54
CA PHE A 31 -43.58 21.07 26.37
C PHE A 31 -44.90 20.36 26.66
N VAL A 32 -45.08 19.12 26.20
CA VAL A 32 -46.34 18.36 26.38
C VAL A 32 -46.55 17.90 27.84
N ASN A 33 -45.48 17.61 28.57
CA ASN A 33 -45.56 17.06 29.93
C ASN A 33 -45.44 18.10 31.05
N ASP A 34 -45.41 19.40 30.72
CA ASP A 34 -45.23 20.51 31.68
C ASP A 34 -44.04 20.30 32.65
N TRP A 35 -42.99 19.64 32.17
CA TRP A 35 -41.81 19.37 32.99
C TRP A 35 -41.03 20.65 33.26
N HIS A 36 -40.89 21.00 34.54
CA HIS A 36 -40.14 22.16 34.99
C HIS A 36 -38.63 21.87 35.02
N ILE A 37 -38.03 21.73 33.84
CA ILE A 37 -36.60 21.54 33.65
C ILE A 37 -35.94 22.90 33.38
N PRO A 38 -34.82 23.24 34.05
CA PRO A 38 -34.09 24.45 33.74
C PRO A 38 -33.54 24.40 32.30
N MET A 39 -34.11 25.24 31.42
CA MET A 39 -33.85 25.20 29.97
C MET A 39 -32.38 25.46 29.62
N LEU A 40 -31.73 26.40 30.31
CA LEU A 40 -30.35 26.80 30.02
C LEU A 40 -29.35 25.63 30.17
N PRO A 41 -29.25 24.94 31.33
CA PRO A 41 -28.35 23.79 31.46
C PRO A 41 -28.73 22.59 30.58
N ALA A 42 -30.03 22.40 30.28
CA ALA A 42 -30.48 21.36 29.36
C ALA A 42 -29.97 21.62 27.92
N LEU A 43 -30.08 22.86 27.45
CA LEU A 43 -29.57 23.27 26.14
C LEU A 43 -28.05 23.15 26.07
N HIS A 44 -27.32 23.61 27.09
CA HIS A 44 -25.86 23.47 27.15
C HIS A 44 -25.40 22.01 27.08
N SER A 45 -26.05 21.12 27.84
CA SER A 45 -25.74 19.69 27.84
C SER A 45 -25.99 19.06 26.47
N PHE A 46 -27.12 19.40 25.84
CA PHE A 46 -27.48 18.90 24.51
C PHE A 46 -26.48 19.36 23.43
N VAL A 47 -26.12 20.65 23.43
CA VAL A 47 -25.15 21.22 22.47
C VAL A 47 -23.78 20.57 22.66
N LEU A 48 -23.33 20.38 23.90
CA LEU A 48 -22.02 19.77 24.18
C LEU A 48 -21.98 18.31 23.71
N ILE A 49 -23.03 17.53 23.98
CA ILE A 49 -23.16 16.15 23.48
C ILE A 49 -23.18 16.14 21.95
N GLY A 50 -23.93 17.04 21.32
CA GLY A 50 -23.99 17.18 19.86
C GLY A 50 -22.63 17.45 19.23
N ILE A 51 -21.86 18.40 19.77
CA ILE A 51 -20.50 18.74 19.30
C ILE A 51 -19.57 17.53 19.42
N VAL A 52 -19.64 16.79 20.52
CA VAL A 52 -18.81 15.60 20.74
C VAL A 52 -19.17 14.49 19.74
N LEU A 53 -20.45 14.16 19.59
CA LEU A 53 -20.91 13.14 18.65
C LEU A 53 -20.55 13.50 17.20
N MET A 54 -20.72 14.77 16.84
CA MET A 54 -20.41 15.29 15.51
C MET A 54 -18.90 15.26 15.22
N SER A 55 -18.08 15.57 16.23
CA SER A 55 -16.63 15.46 16.14
C SER A 55 -16.19 14.01 15.97
N ILE A 56 -16.73 13.07 16.75
CA ILE A 56 -16.44 11.64 16.64
C ILE A 56 -16.82 11.12 15.24
N ALA A 57 -18.02 11.43 14.76
CA ALA A 57 -18.49 11.03 13.44
C ALA A 57 -17.56 11.54 12.33
N PHE A 58 -17.13 12.82 12.43
CA PHE A 58 -16.17 13.41 11.50
C PHE A 58 -14.80 12.70 11.53
N PHE A 59 -14.29 12.37 12.72
CA PHE A 59 -13.00 11.68 12.86
C PHE A 59 -13.04 10.26 12.31
N ILE A 60 -14.13 9.51 12.54
CA ILE A 60 -14.31 8.16 12.00
C ILE A 60 -14.27 8.19 10.47
N GLU A 61 -15.10 9.04 9.87
CA GLU A 61 -15.18 9.20 8.42
C GLU A 61 -13.83 9.59 7.81
N ARG A 62 -13.10 10.50 8.48
CA ARG A 62 -11.76 10.91 8.05
C ARG A 62 -10.75 9.78 8.15
N ARG A 63 -10.80 8.97 9.21
CA ARG A 63 -9.89 7.83 9.39
C ARG A 63 -10.10 6.76 8.32
N GLU A 64 -11.36 6.42 8.01
CA GLU A 64 -11.68 5.42 6.99
C GLU A 64 -11.24 5.87 5.59
N ARG A 65 -11.39 7.15 5.27
CA ARG A 65 -10.87 7.71 4.00
C ARG A 65 -9.35 7.61 3.92
N LEU A 66 -8.66 7.94 5.02
CA LEU A 66 -7.21 7.88 5.07
C LEU A 66 -6.68 6.44 4.99
N SER A 67 -7.32 5.49 5.67
CA SER A 67 -6.94 4.08 5.57
C SER A 67 -7.11 3.57 4.14
N PHE A 68 -8.20 3.93 3.48
CA PHE A 68 -8.44 3.56 2.08
C PHE A 68 -7.37 4.14 1.13
N LEU A 69 -7.04 5.43 1.27
CA LEU A 69 -6.00 6.06 0.45
C LEU A 69 -4.62 5.44 0.71
N ASN A 70 -4.31 5.13 1.97
CA ASN A 70 -3.05 4.47 2.33
C ASN A 70 -2.97 3.06 1.76
N GLU A 71 -4.06 2.30 1.74
CA GLU A 71 -4.11 0.95 1.16
C GLU A 71 -3.76 0.99 -0.33
N ILE A 72 -4.41 1.87 -1.10
CA ILE A 72 -4.10 2.07 -2.52
C ILE A 72 -2.65 2.52 -2.71
N LEU A 73 -2.18 3.46 -1.89
CA LEU A 73 -0.81 3.96 -1.99
C LEU A 73 0.22 2.86 -1.72
N VAL A 74 -0.01 2.01 -0.72
CA VAL A 74 0.85 0.88 -0.38
C VAL A 74 0.88 -0.12 -1.52
N GLU A 75 -0.26 -0.43 -2.12
CA GLU A 75 -0.34 -1.32 -3.28
C GLU A 75 0.47 -0.79 -4.47
N VAL A 76 0.28 0.48 -4.84
CA VAL A 76 1.02 1.12 -5.93
C VAL A 76 2.53 1.11 -5.66
N LYS A 77 2.94 1.49 -4.44
CA LYS A 77 4.36 1.47 -4.05
C LYS A 77 4.95 0.06 -4.04
N SER A 78 4.20 -0.94 -3.60
CA SER A 78 4.64 -2.33 -3.60
C SER A 78 4.93 -2.82 -5.02
N HIS A 79 4.04 -2.50 -5.96
CA HIS A 79 4.25 -2.82 -7.37
C HIS A 79 5.50 -2.14 -7.95
N GLU A 80 5.71 -0.87 -7.63
CA GLU A 80 6.89 -0.12 -8.07
C GLU A 80 8.19 -0.69 -7.50
N LEU A 81 8.24 -0.95 -6.19
CA LEU A 81 9.38 -1.59 -5.53
C LEU A 81 9.68 -2.96 -6.13
N SER A 82 8.64 -3.77 -6.37
CA SER A 82 8.78 -5.08 -6.98
C SER A 82 9.38 -5.00 -8.39
N ARG A 83 8.97 -4.00 -9.18
CA ARG A 83 9.51 -3.75 -10.52
C ARG A 83 10.97 -3.30 -10.48
N ILE A 84 11.30 -2.34 -9.60
CA ILE A 84 12.67 -1.85 -9.44
C ILE A 84 13.58 -2.98 -8.96
N ASN A 85 13.14 -3.78 -7.98
CA ASN A 85 13.91 -4.90 -7.47
C ASN A 85 14.18 -5.95 -8.56
N ARG A 86 13.17 -6.30 -9.39
CA ARG A 86 13.39 -7.18 -10.55
C ARG A 86 14.44 -6.62 -11.50
N HIS A 87 14.37 -5.32 -11.81
CA HIS A 87 15.32 -4.68 -12.70
C HIS A 87 16.75 -4.66 -12.12
N LEU A 88 16.88 -4.40 -10.82
CA LEU A 88 18.17 -4.47 -10.12
C LEU A 88 18.74 -5.89 -10.13
N ILE A 89 17.90 -6.91 -9.93
CA ILE A 89 18.33 -8.31 -10.02
C ILE A 89 18.85 -8.62 -11.42
N THR A 90 18.15 -8.19 -12.47
CA THR A 90 18.60 -8.35 -13.86
C THR A 90 19.97 -7.71 -14.06
N ILE A 91 20.14 -6.42 -13.75
CA ILE A 91 21.43 -5.71 -13.91
C ILE A 91 22.54 -6.32 -13.05
N ALA A 92 22.22 -6.79 -11.84
CA ALA A 92 23.19 -7.38 -10.94
C ALA A 92 23.64 -8.79 -11.39
N ARG A 93 22.84 -9.49 -12.19
CA ARG A 93 23.09 -10.86 -12.66
C ARG A 93 23.50 -10.96 -14.12
N GLU A 94 23.31 -9.91 -14.93
CA GLU A 94 23.66 -9.90 -16.34
C GLU A 94 24.88 -9.01 -16.60
N ASP A 95 25.68 -9.36 -17.60
CA ASP A 95 26.76 -8.53 -18.13
C ASP A 95 26.18 -7.53 -19.14
N ALA A 96 26.52 -6.25 -18.99
CA ALA A 96 25.89 -5.18 -19.77
C ALA A 96 26.26 -5.20 -21.27
N LEU A 97 27.40 -5.78 -21.63
CA LEU A 97 27.87 -5.84 -23.02
C LEU A 97 27.25 -7.00 -23.79
N SER A 98 27.13 -8.16 -23.13
CA SER A 98 26.67 -9.40 -23.77
C SER A 98 25.22 -9.78 -23.47
N GLY A 99 24.61 -9.23 -22.41
CA GLY A 99 23.29 -9.65 -21.92
C GLY A 99 23.27 -11.07 -21.33
N LEU A 100 24.43 -11.72 -21.23
CA LEU A 100 24.57 -13.05 -20.64
C LEU A 100 24.66 -12.95 -19.13
N ALA A 101 24.38 -14.06 -18.44
CA ALA A 101 24.63 -14.16 -17.00
C ALA A 101 26.10 -13.81 -16.70
N ASN A 102 26.32 -12.86 -15.81
CA ASN A 102 27.65 -12.45 -15.40
C ASN A 102 28.31 -13.51 -14.50
N ARG A 103 29.60 -13.31 -14.22
CA ARG A 103 30.38 -14.24 -13.39
C ARG A 103 29.75 -14.52 -12.02
N ARG A 104 29.16 -13.51 -11.37
CA ARG A 104 28.48 -13.70 -10.08
C ARG A 104 27.28 -14.62 -10.21
N ALA A 105 26.43 -14.39 -11.22
CA ALA A 105 25.28 -15.24 -11.49
C ALA A 105 25.69 -16.67 -11.84
N PHE A 106 26.79 -16.85 -12.55
CA PHE A 106 27.39 -18.16 -12.81
C PHE A 106 27.82 -18.86 -11.52
N ASP A 107 28.63 -18.21 -10.69
CA ASP A 107 29.14 -18.78 -9.43
C ASP A 107 28.00 -19.19 -8.48
N ASP A 108 26.99 -18.32 -8.32
CA ASP A 108 25.80 -18.60 -7.50
C ASP A 108 25.02 -19.82 -8.02
N THR A 109 24.81 -19.90 -9.34
CA THR A 109 24.03 -20.98 -9.96
C THR A 109 24.78 -22.30 -9.91
N LEU A 110 26.10 -22.28 -10.09
CA LEU A 110 26.95 -23.46 -10.00
C LEU A 110 26.85 -24.13 -8.63
N VAL A 111 26.84 -23.35 -7.55
CA VAL A 111 26.67 -23.89 -6.18
C VAL A 111 25.30 -24.57 -6.02
N ILE A 112 24.23 -23.93 -6.49
CA ILE A 112 22.86 -24.46 -6.40
C ILE A 112 22.74 -25.78 -7.16
N GLU A 113 23.19 -25.81 -8.42
CA GLU A 113 23.11 -27.01 -9.24
C GLU A 113 24.04 -28.12 -8.73
N TRP A 114 25.21 -27.78 -8.21
CA TRP A 114 26.11 -28.74 -7.57
C TRP A 114 25.46 -29.47 -6.40
N ASP A 115 24.84 -28.72 -5.49
CA ASP A 115 24.13 -29.29 -4.35
C ASP A 115 22.92 -30.13 -4.80
N ARG A 116 22.23 -29.70 -5.85
CA ARG A 116 21.12 -30.46 -6.44
C ARG A 116 21.57 -31.78 -7.04
N ALA A 117 22.59 -31.76 -7.89
CA ALA A 117 23.16 -32.94 -8.54
C ALA A 117 23.69 -33.95 -7.51
N LYS A 118 24.30 -33.47 -6.43
CA LYS A 118 24.72 -34.32 -5.31
C LYS A 118 23.54 -35.04 -4.63
N ARG A 119 22.40 -34.36 -4.47
CA ARG A 119 21.18 -34.96 -3.89
C ARG A 119 20.48 -35.92 -4.84
N GLU A 120 20.49 -35.62 -6.13
CA GLU A 120 19.80 -36.40 -7.17
C GLU A 120 20.69 -37.49 -7.80
N GLU A 121 21.95 -37.60 -7.36
CA GLU A 121 22.98 -38.50 -7.92
C GLU A 121 23.15 -38.35 -9.44
N GLN A 122 23.00 -37.12 -9.95
CA GLN A 122 23.12 -36.81 -11.38
C GLN A 122 24.48 -36.19 -11.71
N PRO A 123 25.06 -36.48 -12.89
CA PRO A 123 26.28 -35.82 -13.34
C PRO A 123 26.01 -34.38 -13.80
N ILE A 124 26.95 -33.47 -13.52
CA ILE A 124 26.98 -32.10 -14.08
C ILE A 124 28.06 -32.03 -15.16
N SER A 125 27.74 -31.35 -16.27
CA SER A 125 28.70 -30.98 -17.31
C SER A 125 28.86 -29.47 -17.37
N LEU A 126 30.08 -28.99 -17.63
CA LEU A 126 30.40 -27.57 -17.73
C LEU A 126 31.18 -27.30 -19.01
N LEU A 127 30.82 -26.23 -19.72
CA LEU A 127 31.49 -25.80 -20.95
C LEU A 127 32.10 -24.41 -20.73
N PHE A 128 33.43 -24.32 -20.91
CA PHE A 128 34.15 -23.06 -20.97
C PHE A 128 34.51 -22.76 -22.42
N MET A 129 34.24 -21.53 -22.87
CA MET A 129 34.57 -21.02 -24.20
C MET A 129 35.27 -19.67 -24.05
N ASP A 130 36.30 -19.44 -24.86
CA ASP A 130 37.01 -18.17 -24.95
C ASP A 130 37.16 -17.79 -26.44
N VAL A 131 37.32 -16.49 -26.73
CA VAL A 131 37.48 -15.99 -28.09
C VAL A 131 38.96 -15.95 -28.45
N ASP A 132 39.37 -16.77 -29.41
CA ASP A 132 40.74 -16.80 -29.89
C ASP A 132 41.17 -15.45 -30.50
N HIS A 133 42.41 -15.05 -30.24
CA HIS A 133 43.01 -13.82 -30.78
C HIS A 133 42.26 -12.51 -30.47
N PHE A 134 41.43 -12.47 -29.42
CA PHE A 134 40.63 -11.30 -29.07
C PHE A 134 41.45 -10.01 -28.88
N LYS A 135 42.67 -10.13 -28.33
CA LYS A 135 43.59 -8.99 -28.19
C LYS A 135 43.99 -8.37 -29.52
N LEU A 136 44.37 -9.19 -30.52
CA LEU A 136 44.77 -8.71 -31.84
C LEU A 136 43.61 -8.00 -32.55
N TYR A 137 42.39 -8.52 -32.39
CA TYR A 137 41.19 -7.88 -32.91
C TYR A 137 41.00 -6.48 -32.30
N ASN A 138 41.02 -6.37 -30.97
CA ASN A 138 40.88 -5.08 -30.28
C ASN A 138 42.01 -4.09 -30.65
N ASP A 139 43.24 -4.56 -30.75
CA ASP A 139 44.40 -3.74 -31.12
C ASP A 139 44.30 -3.22 -32.58
N THR A 140 43.60 -3.96 -33.47
CA THR A 140 43.43 -3.60 -34.89
C THR A 140 42.20 -2.72 -35.15
N TYR A 141 41.08 -2.97 -34.47
CA TYR A 141 39.79 -2.34 -34.77
C TYR A 141 39.28 -1.36 -33.70
N GLY A 142 39.92 -1.31 -32.52
CA GLY A 142 39.53 -0.42 -31.42
C GLY A 142 38.45 -1.01 -30.49
N HIS A 143 38.34 -0.42 -29.29
CA HIS A 143 37.59 -0.94 -28.11
C HIS A 143 36.14 -0.45 -27.94
N SER A 144 35.53 0.16 -28.95
CA SER A 144 34.28 0.94 -28.79
C SER A 144 33.00 0.10 -28.72
#